data_AF-A0A1W0CCB3-F1
#
_entry.id   AF-A0A1W0CCB3-F1
#
_cell.length_a   1.000
_cell.length_b   1.000
_cell.length_c   1.000
_cell.angle_alpha   90.00
_cell.angle_beta   90.00
_cell.angle_gamma   90.00
#
_symmetry.space_group_name_H-M   'P 1'
#
loop_
_entity.id
_entity.type
_entity.pdbx_description
1 polymer ?
#
loop_
_entity_poly.entity_id
_entity_poly.type
_entity_poly.pdbx_seq_one_letter_code
_entity_poly.pdbx_strand_id
1 'polypeptide(L)'
;MMPLSMLNNKLIEYRARLALKRLSGLSSAAVTPIRADDYAKNRAFLRQHCHLDAEPQQKLAADEPAALQALASIFARHASTVALPFEQPYCIQADISDVQSFVKSVWSANGTQDLTVFFDTAGATLDLQDREDGLYLFYHASTEEIP
;
A
#
# COMPACT_ATOMS: atom_id res chain seq x y z
N MET A 1 -1.71 25.34 26.09
CA MET A 1 -0.52 24.93 25.31
C MET A 1 -0.78 23.50 24.82
N MET A 2 -0.66 23.23 23.52
CA MET A 2 -0.95 21.89 22.97
C MET A 2 0.28 20.97 23.17
N PRO A 3 0.12 19.71 23.61
CA PRO A 3 1.23 18.77 23.72
C PRO A 3 1.93 18.52 22.38
N LEU A 4 3.26 18.35 22.39
CA LEU A 4 4.05 18.07 21.18
C LEU A 4 3.55 16.85 20.39
N SER A 5 3.10 15.80 21.10
CA SER A 5 2.52 14.61 20.48
C SER A 5 1.24 14.89 19.70
N MET A 6 0.38 15.80 20.20
CA MET A 6 -0.83 16.22 19.49
C MET A 6 -0.50 17.04 18.24
N LEU A 7 0.52 17.89 18.30
CA LEU A 7 0.96 18.67 17.14
C LEU A 7 1.52 17.75 16.04
N ASN A 8 2.34 16.77 16.42
CA ASN A 8 2.90 15.80 15.48
C ASN A 8 1.80 14.99 14.77
N ASN A 9 0.82 14.48 15.53
CA ASN A 9 -0.29 13.72 14.94
C ASN A 9 -1.08 14.55 13.91
N LYS A 10 -1.36 15.83 14.21
CA LYS A 10 -2.03 16.73 13.25
C LYS A 10 -1.22 16.96 11.98
N LEU A 11 0.10 17.11 12.11
CA LEU A 11 0.99 17.26 10.96
C LEU A 11 1.03 16.00 10.09
N ILE A 12 1.05 14.81 10.70
CA ILE A 12 0.98 13.54 9.99
C ILE A 12 -0.37 13.40 9.28
N GLU A 13 -1.48 13.65 9.99
CA GLU A 13 -2.82 13.60 9.39
C GLU A 13 -2.95 14.56 8.20
N TYR A 14 -2.43 15.78 8.33
CA TYR A 14 -2.41 16.75 7.24
C TYR A 14 -1.64 16.24 6.03
N ARG A 15 -0.45 15.66 6.23
CA ARG A 15 0.37 15.06 5.16
C ARG A 15 -0.35 13.88 4.50
N ALA A 16 -0.99 13.02 5.28
CA ALA A 16 -1.80 11.91 4.76
C ALA A 16 -2.96 12.43 3.90
N ARG A 17 -3.64 13.50 4.34
CA ARG A 17 -4.73 14.14 3.56
C ARG A 17 -4.20 14.77 2.27
N LEU A 18 -3.01 15.36 2.28
CA LEU A 18 -2.37 15.88 1.07
C LEU A 18 -2.00 14.75 0.10
N ALA A 19 -1.45 13.65 0.61
CA ALA A 19 -1.15 12.46 -0.19
C ALA A 19 -2.43 11.90 -0.82
N LEU A 20 -3.49 11.73 -0.03
CA LEU A 20 -4.79 11.25 -0.50
C LEU A 20 -5.35 12.10 -1.65
N LYS A 21 -5.22 13.42 -1.61
CA LYS A 21 -5.69 14.32 -2.69
C LYS A 21 -4.99 14.11 -4.04
N ARG A 22 -3.82 13.45 -4.05
CA ARG A 22 -3.07 13.14 -5.28
C ARG A 22 -3.45 11.79 -5.88
N LEU A 23 -4.21 10.99 -5.15
CA LEU A 23 -4.63 9.67 -5.61
C LEU A 23 -5.85 9.78 -6.54
N SER A 24 -5.90 8.91 -7.54
CA SER A 24 -7.01 8.76 -8.48
C SER A 24 -7.48 7.31 -8.56
N GLY A 25 -8.52 7.02 -9.34
CA GLY A 25 -9.07 5.66 -9.44
C GLY A 25 -9.78 5.16 -8.17
N LEU A 26 -10.22 6.08 -7.31
CA LEU A 26 -10.90 5.79 -6.04
C LEU A 26 -12.40 6.10 -6.14
N SER A 27 -13.26 5.26 -5.57
CA SER A 27 -14.68 5.57 -5.35
C SER A 27 -14.89 6.27 -4.01
N SER A 28 -14.11 5.90 -3.00
CA SER A 28 -14.15 6.46 -1.66
C SER A 28 -12.77 6.34 -1.01
N ALA A 29 -12.42 7.27 -0.12
CA ALA A 29 -11.21 7.15 0.68
C ALA A 29 -11.22 8.07 1.90
N ALA A 30 -10.50 7.65 2.94
CA ALA A 30 -10.35 8.39 4.18
C ALA A 30 -8.95 8.20 4.77
N VAL A 31 -8.47 9.23 5.46
CA VAL A 31 -7.34 9.10 6.38
C VAL A 31 -7.90 8.60 7.70
N THR A 32 -7.47 7.41 8.12
CA THR A 32 -7.96 6.76 9.34
C THR A 32 -6.83 6.58 10.34
N PRO A 33 -7.08 6.84 11.65
CA PRO A 33 -6.13 6.48 12.67
C PRO A 33 -6.07 4.96 12.79
N ILE A 34 -4.87 4.42 12.91
CA ILE A 34 -4.59 3.01 13.18
C ILE A 34 -3.98 2.86 14.56
N ARG A 35 -4.29 1.73 15.19
CA ARG A 35 -3.64 1.29 16.42
C ARG A 35 -2.32 0.59 16.09
N ALA A 36 -1.49 0.40 17.11
CA ALA A 36 -0.19 -0.24 16.96
C ALA A 36 -0.28 -1.73 16.59
N ASP A 37 -1.41 -2.38 16.88
CA ASP A 37 -1.74 -3.77 16.60
C ASP A 37 -2.46 -3.99 15.26
N ASP A 38 -3.13 -2.97 14.72
CA ASP A 38 -3.73 -3.03 13.38
C ASP A 38 -2.66 -3.38 12.34
N TYR A 39 -2.92 -4.32 11.43
CA TYR A 39 -1.97 -4.77 10.38
C TYR A 39 -0.64 -5.34 10.91
N ALA A 40 -0.60 -5.88 12.13
CA ALA A 40 0.62 -6.46 12.70
C ALA A 40 1.17 -7.62 11.85
N LYS A 41 0.29 -8.47 11.30
CA LYS A 41 0.67 -9.57 10.41
C LYS A 41 1.28 -9.07 9.10
N ASN A 42 0.69 -8.03 8.49
CA ASN A 42 1.21 -7.40 7.28
C ASN A 42 2.60 -6.82 7.51
N ARG A 43 2.79 -6.09 8.63
CA ARG A 43 4.12 -5.56 9.00
C ARG A 43 5.14 -6.66 9.27
N ALA A 44 4.73 -7.78 9.87
CA ALA A 44 5.62 -8.92 10.06
C ALA A 44 6.05 -9.51 8.72
N PHE A 45 5.11 -9.68 7.78
CA PHE A 45 5.41 -10.13 6.41
C PHE A 45 6.43 -9.21 5.73
N LEU A 46 6.21 -7.89 5.74
CA LEU A 46 7.15 -6.94 5.13
C LEU A 46 8.57 -7.08 5.71
N ARG A 47 8.70 -7.17 7.04
CA ARG A 47 10.01 -7.30 7.70
C ARG A 47 10.72 -8.61 7.37
N GLN A 48 9.96 -9.70 7.25
CA GLN A 48 10.51 -11.05 7.07
C GLN A 48 10.80 -11.38 5.61
N HIS A 49 10.02 -10.82 4.69
CA HIS A 49 10.01 -11.27 3.29
C HIS A 49 10.27 -10.17 2.27
N CYS A 50 10.26 -8.89 2.65
CA CYS A 50 10.39 -7.76 1.72
C CYS A 50 11.66 -6.93 1.99
N HIS A 51 12.72 -7.53 2.52
CA HIS A 51 14.01 -6.85 2.68
C HIS A 51 14.82 -6.86 1.38
N LEU A 52 15.87 -6.04 1.31
CA LEU A 52 16.68 -5.87 0.09
C LEU A 52 17.20 -7.21 -0.47
N ASP A 53 17.71 -8.07 0.42
CA ASP A 53 18.25 -9.39 0.04
C ASP A 53 17.19 -10.49 -0.11
N ALA A 54 15.91 -10.18 0.05
CA ALA A 54 14.85 -11.18 -0.04
C ALA A 54 14.61 -11.57 -1.50
N GLU A 55 14.35 -12.86 -1.72
CA GLU A 55 13.97 -13.35 -3.04
C GLU A 55 12.52 -12.92 -3.35
N PRO A 56 12.29 -12.16 -4.44
CA PRO A 56 10.95 -11.77 -4.84
C PRO A 56 10.18 -13.00 -5.33
N GLN A 57 8.86 -12.95 -5.24
CA GLN A 57 8.05 -13.96 -5.92
C GLN A 57 8.10 -13.80 -7.44
N GLN A 58 8.21 -12.54 -7.88
CA GLN A 58 8.29 -12.23 -9.30
C GLN A 58 9.11 -10.96 -9.51
N LYS A 59 10.02 -11.00 -10.47
CA LYS A 59 10.59 -9.79 -11.08
C LYS A 59 9.71 -9.39 -12.26
N LEU A 60 9.05 -8.24 -12.16
CA LEU A 60 8.23 -7.71 -13.25
C LEU A 60 9.12 -7.05 -14.30
N ALA A 61 8.65 -7.06 -15.55
CA ALA A 61 9.30 -6.28 -16.60
C ALA A 61 9.29 -4.79 -16.21
N ALA A 62 10.33 -4.07 -16.60
CA ALA A 62 10.39 -2.61 -16.43
C ALA A 62 9.36 -1.85 -17.31
N ASP A 63 8.61 -2.58 -18.15
CA ASP A 63 7.54 -2.03 -18.96
C ASP A 63 6.29 -1.74 -18.11
N GLU A 64 5.89 -0.46 -18.08
CA GLU A 64 4.79 0.04 -17.26
C GLU A 64 3.45 -0.72 -17.53
N PRO A 65 2.97 -0.89 -18.78
CA PRO A 65 1.81 -1.71 -19.09
C PRO A 65 1.83 -3.12 -18.51
N ALA A 66 2.96 -3.83 -18.61
CA ALA A 66 3.07 -5.19 -18.11
C ALA A 66 2.99 -5.24 -16.57
N ALA A 67 3.66 -4.30 -15.89
CA ALA A 67 3.59 -4.18 -14.43
C ALA A 67 2.15 -3.86 -13.97
N LEU A 68 1.48 -2.92 -14.61
CA LEU A 68 0.09 -2.57 -14.31
C LEU A 68 -0.87 -3.75 -14.50
N GLN A 69 -0.68 -4.54 -15.55
CA GLN A 69 -1.50 -5.73 -15.79
C GLN A 69 -1.28 -6.80 -14.71
N ALA A 70 -0.03 -7.01 -14.28
CA ALA A 70 0.29 -7.91 -13.18
C ALA A 70 -0.37 -7.46 -11.86
N LEU A 71 -0.25 -6.17 -11.52
CA LEU A 71 -0.88 -5.59 -10.34
C LEU A 71 -2.40 -5.70 -10.41
N ALA A 72 -3.03 -5.31 -11.52
CA ALA A 72 -4.47 -5.43 -11.71
C ALA A 72 -4.98 -6.86 -11.49
N SER A 73 -4.21 -7.87 -11.92
CA SER A 73 -4.55 -9.28 -11.70
C SER A 73 -4.50 -9.69 -10.23
N ILE A 74 -3.66 -9.04 -9.40
CA ILE A 74 -3.61 -9.27 -7.96
C ILE A 74 -4.78 -8.57 -7.27
N PHE A 75 -5.00 -7.28 -7.54
CA PHE A 75 -6.13 -6.54 -6.97
C PHE A 75 -7.48 -7.20 -7.26
N ALA A 76 -7.65 -7.81 -8.44
CA ALA A 76 -8.86 -8.55 -8.80
C ALA A 76 -9.15 -9.78 -7.92
N ARG A 77 -8.16 -10.28 -7.16
CA ARG A 77 -8.30 -11.43 -6.24
C ARG A 77 -8.61 -11.02 -4.80
N HIS A 78 -8.65 -9.72 -4.51
CA HIS A 78 -8.87 -9.19 -3.16
C HIS A 78 -10.08 -8.27 -3.09
N ALA A 79 -10.43 -7.86 -1.87
CA ALA A 79 -11.38 -6.79 -1.65
C ALA A 79 -10.92 -5.51 -2.37
N SER A 80 -11.90 -4.76 -2.89
CA SER A 80 -11.66 -3.44 -3.51
C SER A 80 -11.18 -2.40 -2.50
N THR A 81 -11.47 -2.62 -1.22
CA THR A 81 -11.01 -1.78 -0.11
C THR A 81 -9.60 -2.18 0.28
N VAL A 82 -8.71 -1.20 0.35
CA VAL A 82 -7.32 -1.40 0.77
C VAL A 82 -6.89 -0.36 1.78
N ALA A 83 -5.83 -0.65 2.51
CA ALA A 83 -5.11 0.33 3.30
C ALA A 83 -3.71 0.55 2.73
N LEU A 84 -3.37 1.81 2.46
CA LEU A 84 -2.02 2.23 2.18
C LEU A 84 -1.35 2.60 3.50
N PRO A 85 -0.26 1.92 3.90
CA PRO A 85 0.48 2.32 5.08
C PRO A 85 1.01 3.74 4.92
N PHE A 86 0.88 4.51 5.99
CA PHE A 86 1.42 5.86 6.08
C PHE A 86 2.14 6.02 7.42
N GLU A 87 2.70 7.19 7.68
CA GLU A 87 3.30 7.51 8.96
C GLU A 87 2.32 7.27 10.13
N GLN A 88 2.76 6.54 11.15
CA GLN A 88 1.94 6.30 12.34
C GLN A 88 1.56 7.62 13.02
N PRO A 89 0.32 7.77 13.51
CA PRO A 89 -0.67 6.70 13.72
C PRO A 89 -1.74 6.64 12.62
N TYR A 90 -1.44 6.96 11.35
CA TYR A 90 -2.47 7.00 10.30
C TYR A 90 -2.20 6.03 9.16
N CYS A 91 -3.26 5.62 8.47
CA CYS A 91 -3.21 5.04 7.14
C CYS A 91 -4.21 5.75 6.22
N ILE A 92 -4.12 5.46 4.92
CA ILE A 92 -5.15 5.84 3.96
C ILE A 92 -5.96 4.58 3.64
N GLN A 93 -7.23 4.56 4.04
CA GLN A 93 -8.17 3.55 3.57
C GLN A 93 -8.83 4.03 2.29
N ALA A 94 -8.88 3.18 1.27
CA ALA A 94 -9.37 3.54 -0.04
C ALA A 94 -10.16 2.39 -0.67
N ASP A 95 -11.32 2.71 -1.23
CA ASP A 95 -12.08 1.85 -2.12
C ASP A 95 -11.65 2.16 -3.56
N ILE A 96 -11.07 1.17 -4.22
CA ILE A 96 -10.52 1.32 -5.57
C ILE A 96 -11.59 0.96 -6.60
N SER A 97 -11.87 1.90 -7.51
CA SER A 97 -12.76 1.71 -8.66
C SER A 97 -12.02 1.48 -9.97
N ASP A 98 -10.78 2.00 -10.09
CA ASP A 98 -9.89 1.78 -11.22
C ASP A 98 -8.46 1.57 -10.71
N VAL A 99 -8.02 0.31 -10.75
CA VAL A 99 -6.71 -0.11 -10.25
C VAL A 99 -5.57 0.54 -11.03
N GLN A 100 -5.69 0.68 -12.35
CA GLN A 100 -4.60 1.23 -13.15
C GLN A 100 -4.41 2.71 -12.86
N SER A 101 -5.50 3.48 -12.79
CA SER A 101 -5.46 4.89 -12.41
C SER A 101 -4.91 5.04 -10.98
N PHE A 102 -5.35 4.20 -10.05
CA PHE A 102 -4.87 4.19 -8.67
C PHE A 102 -3.36 3.97 -8.60
N VAL A 103 -2.84 2.87 -9.18
CA VAL A 103 -1.40 2.56 -9.15
C VAL A 103 -0.57 3.68 -9.77
N LYS A 104 -0.97 4.19 -10.94
CA LYS A 104 -0.29 5.32 -11.59
C LYS A 104 -0.25 6.56 -10.71
N SER A 105 -1.32 6.84 -9.99
CA SER A 105 -1.39 7.99 -9.09
C SER A 105 -0.47 7.85 -7.88
N VAL A 106 -0.34 6.64 -7.33
CA VAL A 106 0.62 6.35 -6.24
C VAL A 106 2.05 6.56 -6.74
N TRP A 107 2.39 5.99 -7.90
CA TRP A 107 3.72 6.12 -8.47
C TRP A 107 4.09 7.58 -8.75
N SER A 108 3.17 8.33 -9.35
CA SER A 108 3.35 9.76 -9.61
C SER A 108 3.49 10.58 -8.33
N ALA A 109 2.71 10.26 -7.28
CA ALA A 109 2.77 10.97 -6.01
C ALA A 109 4.09 10.74 -5.24
N ASN A 110 4.67 9.54 -5.37
CA ASN A 110 5.91 9.14 -4.69
C ASN A 110 7.18 9.45 -5.51
N GLY A 111 7.06 9.56 -6.84
CA GLY A 111 8.20 9.71 -7.74
C GLY A 111 9.00 8.43 -7.95
N THR A 112 8.47 7.28 -7.54
CA THR A 112 9.02 5.93 -7.71
C THR A 112 7.90 4.97 -8.09
N GLN A 113 8.24 3.79 -8.60
CA GLN A 113 7.27 2.72 -8.86
C GLN A 113 6.98 1.85 -7.62
N ASP A 114 7.35 2.32 -6.42
CA ASP A 114 7.05 1.63 -5.17
C ASP A 114 5.55 1.65 -4.86
N LEU A 115 5.06 0.52 -4.34
CA LEU A 115 3.68 0.39 -3.89
C LEU A 115 3.59 -0.65 -2.79
N THR A 116 3.18 -0.21 -1.60
CA THR A 116 2.81 -1.12 -0.51
C THR A 116 1.32 -0.99 -0.22
N VAL A 117 0.61 -2.11 -0.14
CA VAL A 117 -0.84 -2.16 0.10
C VAL A 117 -1.18 -3.31 1.04
N PHE A 118 -2.02 -3.02 2.02
CA PHE A 118 -2.65 -4.03 2.88
C PHE A 118 -4.09 -4.25 2.42
N PHE A 119 -4.41 -5.46 1.98
CA PHE A 119 -5.77 -5.80 1.55
C PHE A 119 -6.69 -6.10 2.75
N ASP A 120 -6.12 -6.62 3.83
CA ASP A 120 -6.84 -6.91 5.06
C ASP A 120 -5.93 -6.84 6.29
N THR A 121 -6.51 -7.00 7.48
CA THR A 121 -5.80 -7.11 8.76
C THR A 121 -5.32 -8.54 9.07
N ALA A 122 -5.76 -9.52 8.29
CA ALA A 122 -5.40 -10.92 8.43
C ALA A 122 -4.02 -11.26 7.82
N GLY A 123 -3.43 -10.33 7.07
CA GLY A 123 -2.05 -10.35 6.61
C GLY A 123 -1.90 -10.15 5.11
N ALA A 124 -2.99 -10.13 4.34
CA ALA A 124 -2.91 -10.02 2.89
C ALA A 124 -2.23 -8.70 2.51
N THR A 125 -1.09 -8.82 1.82
CA THR A 125 -0.16 -7.71 1.59
C THR A 125 0.43 -7.80 0.20
N LEU A 126 0.53 -6.66 -0.47
CA LEU A 126 1.33 -6.48 -1.67
C LEU A 126 2.41 -5.45 -1.38
N ASP A 127 3.63 -5.77 -1.80
CA ASP A 127 4.77 -4.86 -1.77
C ASP A 127 5.49 -4.95 -3.12
N LEU A 128 5.51 -3.84 -3.84
CA LEU A 128 6.24 -3.65 -5.07
C LEU A 128 7.39 -2.72 -4.79
N GLN A 129 8.61 -3.16 -5.11
CA GLN A 129 9.82 -2.39 -4.89
C GLN A 129 10.46 -2.02 -6.22
N ASP A 130 10.67 -0.73 -6.40
CA ASP A 130 11.42 -0.14 -7.49
C ASP A 130 12.92 -0.19 -7.15
N ARG A 131 13.66 -1.03 -7.87
CA ARG A 131 15.11 -1.21 -7.70
C ARG A 131 15.81 -0.87 -9.01
N GLU A 132 17.12 -0.62 -8.93
CA GLU A 132 17.95 -0.17 -10.06
C GLU A 132 17.79 -1.05 -11.33
N ASP A 133 17.60 -2.36 -11.16
CA ASP A 133 17.55 -3.32 -12.24
C ASP A 133 16.14 -3.89 -12.52
N GLY A 134 15.09 -3.31 -11.93
CA GLY A 134 13.70 -3.62 -12.24
C GLY A 134 12.73 -3.58 -11.05
N LEU A 135 11.54 -4.11 -11.29
CA LEU A 135 10.44 -4.11 -10.32
C LEU A 135 10.30 -5.47 -9.64
N TYR A 136 10.29 -5.46 -8.31
CA TYR A 136 10.31 -6.66 -7.48
C TYR A 136 9.00 -6.79 -6.71
N LEU A 137 8.24 -7.84 -7.02
CA LEU A 137 6.94 -8.10 -6.42
C LEU A 137 7.05 -9.12 -5.29
N PHE A 138 6.57 -8.70 -4.12
CA PHE A 138 6.30 -9.53 -2.96
C PHE A 138 4.82 -9.46 -2.63
N TYR A 139 4.21 -10.61 -2.38
CA TYR A 139 2.78 -10.72 -2.21
C TYR A 139 2.43 -11.89 -1.27
N HIS A 140 1.59 -11.59 -0.28
CA HIS A 140 1.03 -12.57 0.64
C HIS A 140 -0.49 -12.56 0.49
N ALA A 141 -1.06 -13.70 0.13
CA ALA A 141 -2.50 -13.91 0.26
C ALA A 141 -2.80 -14.27 1.72
N SER A 142 -3.74 -13.59 2.37
CA SER A 142 -4.25 -14.04 3.67
C SER A 142 -4.86 -15.44 3.51
N THR A 143 -4.57 -16.33 4.46
CA THR A 143 -5.05 -17.72 4.47
C THR A 143 -6.40 -17.91 5.16
N GLU A 144 -7.16 -16.84 5.44
CA GLU A 144 -8.52 -17.01 5.95
C GLU A 144 -9.45 -17.36 4.78
N GLU A 145 -9.78 -18.65 4.68
CA GLU A 145 -10.92 -19.15 3.92
C GLU A 145 -12.13 -18.26 4.22
N ILE A 146 -12.66 -17.60 3.18
CA ILE A 146 -13.95 -16.93 3.25
C ILE A 146 -14.97 -18.04 3.62
N PRO A 147 -15.68 -17.95 4.77
CA PRO A 147 -16.70 -18.92 5.11
C PRO A 147 -17.86 -18.92 4.11
#